data_AF-A0A959D138-F1
#
_entry.id   AF-A0A959D138-F1
#
_cell.length_a   1.000
_cell.length_b   1.000
_cell.length_c   1.000
_cell.angle_alpha   90.00
_cell.angle_beta   90.00
_cell.angle_gamma   90.00
#
_symmetry.space_group_name_H-M   'P 1'
#
loop_
_entity.id
_entity.type
_entity.pdbx_description
1 polymer ?
#
loop_
_entity_poly.entity_id
_entity_poly.type
_entity_poly.pdbx_seq_one_letter_code
_entity_poly.pdbx_strand_id
1 'polypeptide(L)'
;RTKEIGIRKSLGATPWSIVSMILQEALVITGLAGYAGLAVGCATIGGISYALSTFGMESEFFANPQINLTTALTAIAVLTASGLAAGLVPGIRAASVNPVVALRDE
;
A
#
# COMPACT_ATOMS: atom_id res chain seq x y z
N ARG A 1 4.96 -7.04 18.79
CA ARG A 1 3.60 -7.50 18.41
C ARG A 1 3.36 -9.00 18.65
N THR A 2 4.40 -9.81 18.84
CA THR A 2 4.29 -11.26 19.12
C THR A 2 3.41 -11.57 20.34
N LYS A 3 3.53 -10.79 21.44
CA LYS A 3 2.70 -10.92 22.65
C LYS A 3 1.21 -10.61 22.41
N GLU A 4 0.86 -9.54 21.69
CA GLU A 4 -0.54 -9.24 21.32
C GLU A 4 -1.18 -10.36 20.49
N ILE A 5 -0.44 -10.90 19.52
CA ILE A 5 -0.90 -12.00 18.67
C ILE A 5 -1.06 -13.27 19.50
N GLY A 6 -0.12 -13.53 20.43
CA GLY A 6 -0.19 -14.63 21.39
C GLY A 6 -1.41 -14.54 22.30
N ILE A 7 -1.70 -13.35 22.86
CA ILE A 7 -2.88 -13.09 23.68
C ILE A 7 -4.16 -13.34 22.89
N ARG A 8 -4.31 -12.76 21.69
CA ARG A 8 -5.50 -12.97 20.85
C ARG A 8 -5.71 -14.43 20.47
N LYS A 9 -4.62 -15.13 20.12
CA LYS A 9 -4.69 -16.55 19.78
C LYS A 9 -5.06 -17.40 21.00
N SER A 10 -4.58 -17.06 22.19
CA SER A 10 -4.98 -17.73 23.45
C SER A 10 -6.44 -17.49 23.83
N LEU A 11 -7.02 -16.36 23.39
CA LEU A 11 -8.44 -16.03 23.51
C LEU A 11 -9.32 -16.69 22.41
N GLY A 12 -8.74 -17.53 21.55
CA GLY A 12 -9.46 -18.25 20.50
C GLY A 12 -9.56 -17.54 19.15
N ALA A 13 -8.77 -16.50 18.90
CA ALA A 13 -8.74 -15.87 17.57
C ALA A 13 -8.28 -16.87 16.50
N THR A 14 -9.06 -17.01 15.42
CA THR A 14 -8.71 -17.88 14.31
C THR A 14 -7.49 -17.35 13.55
N PRO A 15 -6.67 -18.23 12.93
CA PRO A 15 -5.54 -17.81 12.10
C PRO A 15 -5.94 -16.78 11.04
N TRP A 16 -7.11 -16.97 10.41
CA TRP A 16 -7.67 -16.05 9.42
C TRP A 16 -8.00 -14.66 9.97
N SER A 17 -8.45 -14.56 11.22
CA SER A 17 -8.69 -13.26 11.87
C SER A 17 -7.40 -12.47 12.09
N ILE A 18 -6.28 -13.15 12.36
CA ILE A 18 -4.96 -12.50 12.51
C ILE A 18 -4.45 -12.03 11.15
N VAL A 19 -4.58 -12.87 10.12
CA VAL A 19 -4.19 -12.51 8.74
C VAL A 19 -4.99 -11.33 8.22
N SER A 20 -6.32 -11.33 8.39
CA SER A 20 -7.19 -10.25 7.90
C SER A 20 -6.89 -8.91 8.58
N MET A 21 -6.57 -8.91 9.87
CA MET A 21 -6.14 -7.70 10.58
C MET A 21 -4.87 -7.11 9.96
N ILE A 22 -3.86 -7.95 9.72
CA ILE A 22 -2.58 -7.50 9.14
C ILE A 22 -2.78 -7.02 7.69
N LEU A 23 -3.64 -7.69 6.93
CA LEU A 23 -4.00 -7.25 5.57
C LEU A 23 -4.71 -5.91 5.57
N GLN A 24 -5.61 -5.65 6.52
CA GLN A 24 -6.27 -4.35 6.66
C GLN A 24 -5.27 -3.25 7.01
N GLU A 25 -4.33 -3.51 7.92
CA GLU A 25 -3.26 -2.56 8.26
C GLU A 25 -2.37 -2.27 7.04
N ALA A 26 -2.00 -3.31 6.29
CA ALA A 26 -1.24 -3.18 5.05
C ALA A 26 -2.02 -2.40 3.96
N LEU A 27 -3.32 -2.64 3.82
CA LEU A 27 -4.18 -1.92 2.87
C LEU A 27 -4.31 -0.44 3.21
N VAL A 28 -4.46 -0.09 4.49
CA VAL A 28 -4.54 1.32 4.92
C VAL A 28 -3.22 2.03 4.60
N ILE A 29 -2.08 1.44 4.93
CA ILE A 29 -0.76 2.02 4.65
C ILE A 29 -0.54 2.15 3.13
N THR A 30 -0.85 1.09 2.37
CA THR A 30 -0.70 1.09 0.91
C THR A 30 -1.63 2.11 0.25
N GLY A 31 -2.86 2.25 0.74
CA GLY A 31 -3.83 3.23 0.24
C GLY A 31 -3.38 4.67 0.50
N LEU A 32 -2.88 4.96 1.71
CA LEU A 32 -2.32 6.27 2.04
C LEU A 32 -1.09 6.59 1.19
N ALA A 33 -0.17 5.64 1.03
CA ALA A 33 1.01 5.80 0.18
C ALA A 33 0.64 5.99 -1.29
N GLY A 34 -0.35 5.24 -1.78
CA GLY A 34 -0.88 5.36 -3.14
C GLY A 34 -1.52 6.71 -3.42
N TYR A 35 -2.35 7.20 -2.49
CA TYR A 35 -2.95 8.53 -2.60
C TYR A 35 -1.89 9.64 -2.60
N ALA A 36 -0.92 9.57 -1.68
CA ALA A 36 0.19 10.52 -1.63
C ALA A 36 1.04 10.47 -2.92
N GLY A 37 1.33 9.27 -3.43
CA GLY A 37 2.07 9.07 -4.68
C GLY A 37 1.33 9.65 -5.90
N LEU A 38 0.01 9.46 -5.98
CA LEU A 38 -0.82 10.07 -7.03
C LEU A 38 -0.83 11.59 -6.92
N ALA A 39 -0.99 12.15 -5.73
CA ALA A 39 -0.97 13.59 -5.52
C ALA A 39 0.36 14.21 -5.95
N VAL A 40 1.48 13.58 -5.58
CA VAL A 40 2.83 14.01 -6.00
C VAL A 40 3.01 13.84 -7.51
N GLY A 41 2.58 12.72 -8.10
CA GLY A 41 2.66 12.49 -9.55
C GLY A 41 1.85 13.49 -10.38
N CYS A 42 0.66 13.87 -9.90
CA CYS A 42 -0.14 14.94 -10.51
C CYS A 42 0.57 16.29 -10.38
N ALA A 43 1.14 16.59 -9.21
CA ALA A 43 1.85 17.84 -8.96
C ALA A 43 3.10 17.98 -9.82
N THR A 44 3.87 16.90 -10.04
CA THR A 44 5.04 16.91 -10.91
C THR A 44 4.66 17.13 -12.36
N ILE A 45 3.62 16.46 -12.86
CA ILE A 45 3.10 16.68 -14.21
C ILE A 45 2.62 18.13 -14.40
N GLY A 46 1.87 18.66 -13.43
CA GLY A 46 1.42 20.05 -13.44
C GLY A 46 2.60 21.04 -13.43
N GLY A 47 3.62 20.79 -12.61
CA GLY A 47 4.83 21.61 -12.55
C GLY A 47 5.64 21.59 -13.85
N ILE A 48 5.77 20.41 -14.47
CA ILE A 48 6.43 20.25 -15.78
C ILE A 48 5.65 21.02 -16.86
N SER A 49 4.31 20.90 -16.88
CA SER A 49 3.46 21.63 -17.83
C SER A 49 3.59 23.15 -17.67
N TYR A 50 3.63 23.66 -16.43
CA TYR A 50 3.86 25.07 -16.15
C TYR A 50 5.26 25.53 -16.61
N ALA A 51 6.28 24.71 -16.39
CA ALA A 51 7.64 25.02 -16.85
C ALA A 51 7.71 25.05 -18.39
N LEU A 52 7.17 24.06 -19.09
CA LEU A 52 7.20 24.02 -20.57
C LEU A 52 6.49 25.22 -21.21
N SER A 53 5.32 25.61 -20.69
CA SER A 53 4.59 26.78 -21.19
C SER A 53 5.35 28.09 -20.96
N THR A 54 6.10 28.20 -19.84
CA THR A 54 6.93 29.37 -19.53
C THR A 54 8.17 29.48 -20.45
N PHE A 55 8.76 28.37 -20.88
CA PHE A 55 9.94 28.35 -21.75
C PHE A 55 9.63 28.35 -23.26
N GLY A 56 8.36 28.40 -23.67
CA GLY A 56 7.96 28.51 -25.08
C GLY A 56 8.29 27.29 -25.94
N MET A 57 8.62 26.15 -25.32
CA MET A 57 8.86 24.87 -26.00
C MET A 57 7.54 24.12 -26.16
N GLU A 58 6.62 24.65 -26.97
CA GLU A 58 5.44 23.92 -27.41
C GLU A 58 5.84 22.92 -28.50
N SER A 59 6.52 21.83 -28.12
CA SER A 59 6.67 20.70 -29.03
C SER A 59 5.39 19.86 -28.98
N GLU A 60 4.82 19.53 -30.14
CA GLU A 60 3.59 18.72 -30.25
C GLU A 60 3.66 17.37 -29.51
N PHE A 61 4.87 16.86 -29.23
CA PHE A 61 5.10 15.62 -28.47
C PHE A 61 4.88 15.75 -26.95
N PHE A 62 4.94 16.96 -26.38
CA PHE A 62 4.75 17.23 -24.95
C PHE A 62 3.50 18.06 -24.66
N ALA A 63 2.70 18.38 -25.68
CA ALA A 63 1.46 19.11 -25.52
C ALA A 63 0.44 18.24 -24.75
N ASN A 64 0.14 18.62 -23.51
CA ASN A 64 -0.79 17.95 -22.59
C ASN A 64 -0.31 16.61 -22.00
N PRO A 65 0.66 16.62 -21.05
CA PRO A 65 0.90 15.45 -20.21
C PRO A 65 -0.34 15.23 -19.33
N GLN A 66 -1.21 14.28 -19.73
CA GLN A 66 -2.42 13.93 -18.99
C GLN A 66 -2.32 12.50 -18.48
N ILE A 67 -2.73 12.30 -17.23
CA ILE A 67 -2.91 10.96 -16.70
C ILE A 67 -4.25 10.44 -17.24
N ASN A 68 -4.19 9.43 -18.12
CA ASN A 68 -5.40 8.75 -18.55
C ASN A 68 -6.02 7.99 -17.37
N LEU A 69 -7.35 8.04 -17.25
CA LEU A 69 -8.10 7.32 -16.22
C LEU A 69 -7.75 5.83 -16.17
N THR A 70 -7.54 5.22 -17.34
CA THR A 70 -7.14 3.81 -17.45
C THR A 70 -5.79 3.55 -16.80
N THR A 71 -4.80 4.42 -17.00
CA THR A 71 -3.46 4.31 -16.40
C THR A 71 -3.50 4.49 -14.89
N ALA A 72 -4.30 5.43 -14.39
CA ALA A 72 -4.49 5.62 -12.95
C ALA A 72 -5.12 4.37 -12.32
N LEU A 73 -6.13 3.80 -12.95
CA LEU A 73 -6.87 2.65 -12.44
C LEU A 73 -6.01 1.37 -12.44
N THR A 74 -5.22 1.15 -13.50
CA THR A 74 -4.27 0.03 -13.56
C THR A 74 -3.14 0.19 -12.54
N ALA A 75 -2.60 1.40 -12.36
CA ALA A 75 -1.58 1.67 -11.35
C ALA A 75 -2.09 1.38 -9.92
N ILE A 76 -3.30 1.83 -9.58
CA ILE A 76 -3.94 1.53 -8.28
C ILE A 76 -4.16 0.03 -8.11
N ALA A 77 -4.62 -0.67 -9.15
CA ALA A 77 -4.83 -2.11 -9.11
C ALA A 77 -3.52 -2.87 -8.84
N VAL A 78 -2.44 -2.51 -9.56
CA VAL A 78 -1.10 -3.11 -9.38
C VAL A 78 -0.54 -2.79 -7.99
N LEU A 79 -0.66 -1.55 -7.53
CA LEU A 79 -0.22 -1.15 -6.19
C LEU A 79 -0.96 -1.94 -5.11
N THR A 80 -2.28 -2.06 -5.22
CA THR A 80 -3.11 -2.78 -4.25
C THR A 80 -2.76 -4.27 -4.25
N ALA A 81 -2.61 -4.88 -5.43
CA ALA A 81 -2.20 -6.28 -5.55
C ALA A 81 -0.81 -6.53 -4.93
N SER A 82 0.14 -5.62 -5.17
CA SER A 82 1.48 -5.68 -4.57
C SER A 82 1.44 -5.52 -3.06
N GLY A 83 0.64 -4.59 -2.53
CA GLY A 83 0.49 -4.37 -1.09
C GLY A 83 -0.14 -5.58 -0.38
N LEU A 84 -1.16 -6.19 -1.00
CA LEU A 84 -1.78 -7.41 -0.50
C LEU A 84 -0.81 -8.60 -0.53
N ALA A 85 -0.07 -8.78 -1.63
CA ALA A 85 0.94 -9.83 -1.74
C ALA A 85 2.05 -9.67 -0.69
N ALA A 86 2.51 -8.43 -0.48
CA ALA A 86 3.51 -8.11 0.53
C ALA A 86 2.98 -8.30 1.98
N GLY A 87 1.69 -8.04 2.23
CA GLY A 87 1.04 -8.21 3.53
C GLY A 87 0.64 -9.66 3.86
N LEU A 88 0.42 -10.49 2.84
CA LEU A 88 0.06 -11.91 3.01
C LEU A 88 1.18 -12.71 3.69
N VAL A 89 2.42 -12.55 3.26
CA VAL A 89 3.58 -13.27 3.83
C VAL A 89 3.76 -13.03 5.33
N PRO A 90 3.84 -11.78 5.84
CA PRO A 90 3.94 -11.52 7.28
C PRO A 90 2.65 -11.89 8.01
N GLY A 91 1.47 -11.75 7.37
CA GLY A 91 0.19 -12.19 7.93
C GLY A 91 0.18 -13.68 8.27
N ILE A 92 0.60 -14.52 7.31
CA ILE A 92 0.69 -15.97 7.48
C ILE A 92 1.74 -16.32 8.55
N ARG A 93 2.90 -15.66 8.53
CA ARG A 93 3.95 -15.87 9.55
C ARG A 93 3.43 -15.54 10.95
N ALA A 94 2.76 -14.41 11.13
CA ALA A 94 2.14 -14.02 12.40
C ALA A 94 1.07 -15.02 12.87
N ALA A 95 0.25 -15.51 11.94
CA ALA A 95 -0.77 -16.51 12.22
C ALA A 95 -0.19 -17.90 12.58
N SER A 96 1.09 -18.16 12.31
CA SER A 96 1.77 -19.43 12.66
C SER A 96 2.48 -19.42 14.02
N VAL A 97 2.60 -18.25 14.67
CA VAL A 97 3.30 -18.12 15.96
C VAL A 97 2.62 -18.93 17.06
N ASN A 98 3.39 -19.73 17.81
CA ASN A 98 2.89 -20.51 18.93
C ASN A 98 2.55 -19.61 20.13
N PRO A 99 1.31 -19.63 20.65
CA PRO A 99 0.89 -18.74 21.73
C PRO A 99 1.65 -19.01 23.03
N VAL A 100 2.01 -20.27 23.29
CA VAL A 100 2.82 -20.66 24.45
C VAL A 100 4.21 -20.01 24.40
N VAL A 101 4.85 -19.96 23.23
CA VAL A 101 6.16 -19.31 23.08
C VAL A 101 6.01 -17.78 23.16
N ALA A 102 4.99 -17.23 22.50
CA ALA A 102 4.73 -15.79 22.49
C ALA A 102 4.40 -15.19 23.87
N LEU A 103 3.91 -16.01 24.81
CA LEU A 103 3.63 -15.62 26.19
C LEU A 103 4.79 -15.92 27.15
N ARG A 104 5.75 -16.77 26.75
CA ARG A 104 6.90 -17.23 27.54
C ARG A 104 8.21 -16.50 27.21
N ASP A 105 8.19 -15.56 26.27
CA ASP A 105 9.34 -14.68 25.97
C ASP A 105 9.59 -13.61 27.06
N GLU A 106 8.94 -13.75 28.22
CA GLU A 106 9.41 -13.39 29.56
C GLU A 106 8.68 -14.27 30.60
#